data_AF-A0A426Y6U0-F1
#
_entry.id   AF-A0A426Y6U0-F1
#
_cell.length_a   1.000
_cell.length_b   1.000
_cell.length_c   1.000
_cell.angle_alpha   90.00
_cell.angle_beta   90.00
_cell.angle_gamma   90.00
#
_symmetry.space_group_name_H-M   'P 1'
#
loop_
_entity.id
_entity.type
_entity.pdbx_description
1 polymer ?
#
loop_
_entity_poly.entity_id
_entity_poly.type
_entity_poly.pdbx_seq_one_letter_code
_entity_poly.pdbx_strand_id
1 'polypeptide(L)'
;MASFRGLSCSIALCSLIIIFFFVPLVSAQLSPTFYNTSCPNALSIIRTAVRAAVARDRRMGASLLRLHFHDCFVQAREKTANPNNNSLRGFEVIDAIKSKLESACKQVVSCADIVAVAARDSVVAVVSRDLFLPPELSIPSRKLHVIPAGAHTIGQARCFLFRARVYNDTNIDPSFALSLRSNCSSSGGDNERSPLDSTTPTVFDNDYYANLVRERGLLHTDQQLFMNGGGSMESQVSSYARNSAKFFSDFASAMVKMGSISPLTGSTGEIRINCRKIN
;
A
#
# COMPACT_ATOMS: atom_id res chain seq x y z
N MET A 1 -74.48 -8.78 -24.01
CA MET A 1 -74.94 -7.39 -23.76
C MET A 1 -74.73 -7.07 -22.30
N ALA A 2 -74.21 -5.88 -22.02
CA ALA A 2 -73.77 -5.42 -20.71
C ALA A 2 -74.89 -5.41 -19.64
N SER A 3 -74.51 -5.55 -18.37
CA SER A 3 -74.81 -4.53 -17.36
C SER A 3 -74.08 -4.81 -16.05
N PHE A 4 -73.34 -3.80 -15.59
CA PHE A 4 -72.84 -3.59 -14.24
C PHE A 4 -73.99 -3.53 -13.21
N ARG A 5 -73.68 -3.83 -11.94
CA ARG A 5 -73.99 -2.99 -10.76
C ARG A 5 -73.41 -3.55 -9.46
N GLY A 6 -72.92 -2.65 -8.61
CA GLY A 6 -72.53 -2.86 -7.21
C GLY A 6 -71.06 -2.51 -6.96
N LEU A 7 -70.65 -1.76 -5.95
CA LEU A 7 -71.34 -1.08 -4.85
C LEU A 7 -70.25 -0.12 -4.27
N SER A 8 -70.58 1.15 -4.02
CA SER A 8 -69.63 2.11 -3.41
C SER A 8 -69.42 1.81 -1.92
N CYS A 9 -68.17 1.83 -1.44
CA CYS A 9 -67.87 1.96 -0.01
C CYS A 9 -66.50 2.63 0.23
N SER A 10 -66.56 3.85 0.77
CA SER A 10 -65.63 4.58 1.67
C SER A 10 -64.13 4.71 1.34
N ILE A 11 -63.74 5.92 0.90
CA ILE A 11 -62.37 6.44 0.73
C ILE A 11 -61.79 6.94 2.07
N ALA A 12 -61.83 6.13 3.13
CA ALA A 12 -61.21 6.52 4.39
C ALA A 12 -60.52 5.32 5.02
N LEU A 13 -59.23 5.50 5.33
CA LEU A 13 -58.28 4.51 5.87
C LEU A 13 -57.56 3.62 4.84
N CYS A 14 -56.67 4.22 4.03
CA CYS A 14 -55.44 3.51 3.62
C CYS A 14 -54.25 4.47 3.36
N SER A 15 -54.25 5.64 4.02
CA SER A 15 -53.12 6.57 4.04
C SER A 15 -52.11 6.19 5.12
N LEU A 16 -51.76 4.91 5.22
CA LEU A 16 -50.58 4.48 5.97
C LEU A 16 -49.36 4.69 5.06
N ILE A 17 -48.89 5.93 5.06
CA ILE A 17 -47.48 6.30 5.20
C ILE A 17 -46.53 5.22 4.62
N ILE A 18 -46.49 5.13 3.29
CA ILE A 18 -45.25 4.77 2.60
C ILE A 18 -44.47 6.08 2.49
N ILE A 19 -43.99 6.59 3.63
CA ILE A 19 -42.75 7.37 3.61
C ILE A 19 -41.69 6.32 3.33
N PHE A 20 -41.50 6.02 2.04
CA PHE A 20 -40.26 5.48 1.55
C PHE A 20 -39.24 6.56 1.93
N PHE A 21 -38.62 6.41 3.10
CA PHE A 21 -37.38 7.09 3.39
C PHE A 21 -36.48 6.71 2.23
N PHE A 22 -36.34 7.61 1.26
CA PHE A 22 -35.13 7.71 0.48
C PHE A 22 -34.05 7.99 1.53
N VAL A 23 -33.55 6.93 2.16
CA VAL A 23 -32.24 6.97 2.76
C VAL A 23 -31.34 7.07 1.54
N PRO A 24 -30.74 8.24 1.25
CA PRO A 24 -29.70 8.25 0.25
C PRO A 24 -28.69 7.20 0.71
N LEU A 25 -28.45 6.21 -0.13
CA LEU A 25 -27.32 5.31 0.06
C LEU A 25 -26.09 6.20 -0.11
N VAL A 26 -25.63 6.81 0.99
CA VAL A 26 -24.42 7.61 0.99
C VAL A 26 -23.29 6.61 0.78
N SER A 27 -22.89 6.44 -0.48
CA SER A 27 -21.59 5.85 -0.81
C SER A 27 -20.55 6.83 -0.30
N ALA A 28 -20.02 6.57 0.89
CA ALA A 28 -18.96 7.37 1.45
C ALA A 28 -17.68 7.07 0.67
N GLN A 29 -17.47 7.85 -0.39
CA GLN A 29 -16.32 7.72 -1.26
C GLN A 29 -15.12 8.44 -0.65
N LEU A 30 -13.94 7.79 -0.69
CA LEU A 30 -12.69 8.38 -0.24
C LEU A 30 -12.42 9.68 -1.01
N SER A 31 -12.05 10.74 -0.29
CA SER A 31 -11.76 12.05 -0.89
C SER A 31 -10.41 12.59 -0.42
N PRO A 32 -9.55 13.08 -1.34
CA PRO A 32 -8.28 13.69 -0.96
C PRO A 32 -8.44 14.98 -0.16
N THR A 33 -9.63 15.60 -0.17
CA THR A 33 -9.95 16.84 0.54
C THR A 33 -10.77 16.62 1.81
N PHE A 34 -10.97 15.37 2.24
CA PHE A 34 -11.84 15.00 3.38
C PHE A 34 -11.52 15.79 4.66
N TYR A 35 -10.24 16.06 4.93
CA TYR A 35 -9.79 16.78 6.13
C TYR A 35 -9.62 18.29 5.96
N ASN A 36 -9.88 18.87 4.78
CA ASN A 36 -9.57 20.28 4.51
C ASN A 36 -10.28 21.25 5.47
N THR A 37 -11.48 20.91 5.92
CA THR A 37 -12.27 21.74 6.85
C THR A 37 -12.09 21.29 8.31
N SER A 38 -12.13 19.99 8.57
CA SER A 38 -12.15 19.43 9.93
C SER A 38 -10.76 19.34 10.59
N CYS A 39 -9.70 19.20 9.79
CA CYS A 39 -8.32 19.27 10.26
C CYS A 39 -7.40 19.81 9.15
N PRO A 40 -7.42 21.13 8.87
CA PRO A 40 -6.74 21.72 7.71
C PRO A 40 -5.24 21.43 7.62
N ASN A 41 -4.59 21.23 8.77
CA ASN A 41 -3.15 20.95 8.87
C ASN A 41 -2.82 19.45 8.89
N ALA A 42 -3.78 18.55 8.72
CA ALA A 42 -3.55 17.10 8.84
C ALA A 42 -2.44 16.62 7.89
N LEU A 43 -2.56 16.92 6.59
CA LEU A 43 -1.62 16.48 5.57
C LEU A 43 -0.22 17.07 5.76
N SER A 44 -0.10 18.33 6.22
CA SER A 44 1.19 18.97 6.46
C SER A 44 1.90 18.41 7.69
N ILE A 45 1.16 18.09 8.76
CA ILE A 45 1.67 17.43 9.96
C ILE A 45 2.23 16.05 9.60
N ILE A 46 1.46 15.23 8.86
CA ILE A 46 1.90 13.89 8.46
C ILE A 46 3.15 13.98 7.58
N ARG A 47 3.12 14.81 6.53
CA ARG A 47 4.25 14.99 5.61
C ARG A 47 5.53 15.39 6.33
N THR A 48 5.44 16.33 7.26
CA THR A 48 6.60 16.83 8.01
C THR A 48 7.20 15.74 8.89
N ALA A 49 6.35 14.99 9.60
CA ALA A 49 6.80 13.89 10.46
C ALA A 49 7.43 12.74 9.65
N VAL A 50 6.82 12.37 8.51
CA VAL A 50 7.35 11.33 7.60
C VAL A 50 8.68 11.76 7.02
N ARG A 51 8.79 12.98 6.48
CA ARG A 51 10.07 13.49 5.96
C ARG A 51 11.16 13.51 7.03
N ALA A 52 10.85 13.91 8.25
CA ALA A 52 11.81 13.88 9.36
C ALA A 52 12.23 12.44 9.72
N ALA A 53 11.30 11.48 9.68
CA ALA A 53 11.60 10.07 9.94
C ALA A 53 12.47 9.45 8.83
N VAL A 54 12.13 9.69 7.57
CA VAL A 54 12.90 9.23 6.39
C VAL A 54 14.28 9.89 6.31
N ALA A 55 14.40 11.17 6.69
CA ALA A 55 15.69 11.85 6.74
C ALA A 55 16.63 11.26 7.81
N ARG A 56 16.09 10.75 8.92
CA ARG A 56 16.88 10.05 9.95
C ARG A 56 17.22 8.61 9.55
N ASP A 57 16.29 7.94 8.88
CA ASP A 57 16.46 6.57 8.40
C ASP A 57 15.75 6.41 7.06
N ARG A 58 16.49 6.38 5.95
CA ARG A 58 15.90 6.25 4.61
C ARG A 58 15.06 4.99 4.46
N ARG A 59 15.41 3.90 5.16
CA ARG A 59 14.63 2.65 5.15
C ARG A 59 13.25 2.80 5.80
N MET A 60 13.03 3.85 6.58
CA MET A 60 11.71 4.16 7.12
C MET A 60 10.68 4.37 6.01
N GLY A 61 11.09 4.90 4.84
CA GLY A 61 10.17 5.07 3.71
C GLY A 61 9.60 3.73 3.23
N ALA A 62 10.47 2.73 3.04
CA ALA A 62 10.06 1.36 2.69
C ALA A 62 9.22 0.72 3.80
N SER A 63 9.54 1.01 5.06
CA SER A 63 8.85 0.44 6.22
C SER A 63 7.40 0.93 6.32
N LEU A 64 7.18 2.23 6.14
CA LEU A 64 5.85 2.84 6.16
C LEU A 64 5.00 2.44 4.95
N LEU A 65 5.63 2.33 3.77
CA LEU A 65 4.99 1.80 2.58
C LEU A 65 4.50 0.35 2.80
N ARG A 66 5.36 -0.50 3.36
CA ARG A 66 5.01 -1.89 3.69
C ARG A 66 3.92 -1.97 4.76
N LEU A 67 3.92 -1.06 5.73
CA LEU A 67 2.88 -1.02 6.76
C LEU A 67 1.48 -0.81 6.14
N HIS A 68 1.37 0.09 5.16
CA HIS A 68 0.11 0.30 4.44
C HIS A 68 -0.34 -0.92 3.62
N PHE A 69 0.59 -1.59 2.94
CA PHE A 69 0.28 -2.84 2.24
C PHE A 69 -0.30 -3.89 3.21
N HIS A 70 0.32 -4.06 4.38
CA HIS A 70 -0.16 -5.00 5.39
C HIS A 70 -1.50 -4.57 6.04
N ASP A 71 -1.78 -3.28 6.14
CA ASP A 71 -3.06 -2.76 6.60
C ASP A 71 -4.21 -3.12 5.63
N CYS A 72 -4.01 -2.86 4.34
CA CYS A 72 -5.02 -3.09 3.30
C CYS A 72 -5.31 -4.58 3.04
N PHE A 73 -4.30 -5.46 3.07
CA PHE A 73 -4.48 -6.86 2.68
C PHE A 73 -4.73 -7.83 3.85
N VAL A 74 -4.35 -7.47 5.08
CA VAL A 74 -4.41 -8.37 6.25
C VAL A 74 -5.40 -7.86 7.31
N GLN A 75 -6.11 -6.76 7.04
CA GLN A 75 -6.97 -6.08 8.02
C GLN A 75 -6.28 -5.90 9.38
N ALA A 76 -4.99 -5.52 9.42
CA ALA A 76 -4.16 -5.12 10.58
C ALA A 76 -4.42 -5.75 11.99
N ARG A 77 -5.06 -6.91 12.12
CA ARG A 77 -5.40 -7.50 13.42
C ARG A 77 -4.32 -8.41 13.97
N GLU A 78 -3.19 -8.59 13.29
CA GLU A 78 -2.21 -9.57 13.75
C GLU A 78 -0.75 -9.13 13.54
N LYS A 79 -0.28 -8.26 14.44
CA LYS A 79 1.16 -7.94 14.62
C LYS A 79 2.00 -9.19 14.91
N THR A 80 1.38 -10.29 15.31
CA THR A 80 1.98 -11.58 15.67
C THR A 80 1.97 -12.62 14.55
N ALA A 81 1.36 -12.34 13.40
CA ALA A 81 1.37 -13.28 12.27
C ALA A 81 2.82 -13.53 11.80
N ASN A 82 3.13 -14.77 11.39
CA ASN A 82 4.49 -15.19 11.00
C ASN A 82 5.23 -14.24 10.05
N PRO A 83 4.59 -13.58 9.05
CA PRO A 83 5.26 -12.60 8.17
C PRO A 83 5.67 -11.28 8.85
N ASN A 84 5.09 -10.99 10.02
CA ASN A 84 5.19 -9.71 10.73
C ASN A 84 6.16 -9.74 11.92
N ASN A 85 6.39 -10.91 12.51
CA ASN A 85 7.26 -11.08 13.68
C ASN A 85 8.70 -10.63 13.36
N ASN A 86 9.19 -9.61 14.06
CA ASN A 86 10.50 -8.97 13.82
C ASN A 86 10.71 -8.50 12.36
N SER A 87 9.63 -8.09 11.70
CA SER A 87 9.61 -7.75 10.27
C SER A 87 8.96 -6.39 9.98
N LEU A 88 7.76 -6.12 10.50
CA LEU A 88 7.12 -4.80 10.39
C LEU A 88 7.70 -3.79 11.38
N ARG A 89 7.86 -2.53 10.97
CA ARG A 89 8.40 -1.42 11.79
C ARG A 89 7.82 -0.07 11.36
N GLY A 90 8.11 1.00 12.10
CA GLY A 90 7.62 2.35 11.82
C GLY A 90 6.34 2.72 12.59
N PHE A 91 5.88 1.86 13.50
CA PHE A 91 4.72 2.13 14.35
C PHE A 91 4.93 3.37 15.23
N GLU A 92 6.16 3.58 15.70
CA GLU A 92 6.56 4.76 16.46
C GLU A 92 6.38 6.07 15.68
N VAL A 93 6.55 6.04 14.36
CA VAL A 93 6.30 7.20 13.48
C VAL A 93 4.79 7.46 13.40
N ILE A 94 3.98 6.41 13.24
CA ILE A 94 2.52 6.51 13.21
C ILE A 94 1.99 7.05 14.54
N ASP A 95 2.49 6.58 15.68
CA ASP A 95 2.08 7.06 17.00
C ASP A 95 2.44 8.54 17.21
N ALA A 96 3.65 8.95 16.79
CA ALA A 96 4.08 10.34 16.89
C ALA A 96 3.23 11.27 16.02
N ILE A 97 2.88 10.82 14.80
CA ILE A 97 1.95 11.55 13.92
C ILE A 97 0.58 11.65 14.58
N LYS A 98 0.05 10.53 15.09
CA LYS A 98 -1.26 10.49 15.72
C LYS A 98 -1.32 11.43 16.93
N SER A 99 -0.31 11.42 17.78
CA SER A 99 -0.23 12.32 18.93
C SER A 99 -0.29 13.79 18.52
N LYS A 100 0.46 14.20 17.48
CA LYS A 100 0.42 15.58 16.96
C LYS A 100 -0.94 15.95 16.38
N LEU A 101 -1.58 15.01 15.66
CA LEU A 101 -2.92 15.23 15.09
C LEU A 101 -3.97 15.33 16.19
N GLU A 102 -3.93 14.51 17.22
CA GLU A 102 -4.86 14.59 18.36
C GLU A 102 -4.73 15.90 19.15
N SER A 103 -3.52 16.48 19.22
CA SER A 103 -3.34 17.83 19.78
C SER A 103 -3.89 18.95 18.90
N ALA A 104 -3.92 18.76 17.58
CA ALA A 104 -4.40 19.77 16.63
C ALA A 104 -5.91 19.68 16.35
N CYS A 105 -6.44 18.47 16.26
CA CYS A 105 -7.81 18.15 15.84
C CYS A 105 -8.24 16.81 16.46
N LYS A 106 -8.66 16.87 17.72
CA LYS A 106 -8.99 15.69 18.53
C LYS A 106 -10.05 14.81 17.88
N GLN A 107 -9.76 13.52 17.75
CA GLN A 107 -10.64 12.50 17.16
C GLN A 107 -11.17 12.84 15.76
N VAL A 108 -10.37 13.51 14.94
CA VAL A 108 -10.74 13.80 13.55
C VAL A 108 -10.07 12.83 12.58
N VAL A 109 -8.75 12.66 12.66
CA VAL A 109 -7.98 11.90 11.66
C VAL A 109 -7.83 10.43 12.06
N SER A 110 -8.28 9.52 11.20
CA SER A 110 -8.21 8.07 11.44
C SER A 110 -6.77 7.54 11.35
N CYS A 111 -6.48 6.43 12.06
CA CYS A 111 -5.18 5.76 11.95
C CYS A 111 -4.93 5.14 10.57
N ALA A 112 -6.00 4.66 9.91
CA ALA A 112 -5.93 4.12 8.56
C ALA A 112 -5.48 5.21 7.57
N ASP A 113 -6.06 6.41 7.65
CA ASP A 113 -5.67 7.54 6.80
C ASP A 113 -4.23 8.01 7.08
N ILE A 114 -3.79 7.98 8.34
CA ILE A 114 -2.39 8.28 8.68
C ILE A 114 -1.46 7.31 7.97
N VAL A 115 -1.74 6.00 8.01
CA VAL A 115 -0.90 4.97 7.37
C VAL A 115 -0.90 5.13 5.84
N ALA A 116 -2.06 5.36 5.23
CA ALA A 116 -2.17 5.57 3.78
C ALA A 116 -1.41 6.83 3.31
N VAL A 117 -1.59 7.95 4.00
CA VAL A 117 -0.89 9.21 3.71
C VAL A 117 0.61 9.09 3.98
N ALA A 118 1.00 8.39 5.05
CA ALA A 118 2.41 8.16 5.37
C ALA A 118 3.12 7.31 4.30
N ALA A 119 2.44 6.31 3.74
CA ALA A 119 2.99 5.51 2.64
C ALA A 119 3.24 6.35 1.38
N ARG A 120 2.27 7.19 0.98
CA ARG A 120 2.43 8.12 -0.16
C ARG A 120 3.61 9.07 0.07
N ASP A 121 3.64 9.75 1.22
CA ASP A 121 4.66 10.76 1.51
C ASP A 121 6.05 10.11 1.67
N SER A 122 6.10 8.83 2.06
CA SER A 122 7.32 8.03 2.12
C SER A 122 7.91 7.79 0.73
N VAL A 123 7.09 7.36 -0.24
CA VAL A 123 7.52 7.18 -1.64
C VAL A 123 8.06 8.51 -2.18
N VAL A 124 7.31 9.61 -2.03
CA VAL A 124 7.74 10.94 -2.47
C VAL A 124 9.06 11.38 -1.81
N ALA A 125 9.31 11.00 -0.55
CA ALA A 125 10.54 11.35 0.14
C ALA A 125 11.78 10.57 -0.33
N VAL A 126 11.60 9.46 -1.04
CA VAL A 126 12.69 8.62 -1.53
C VAL A 126 12.77 8.50 -3.06
N VAL A 127 11.81 9.03 -3.81
CA VAL A 127 11.88 9.16 -5.28
C VAL A 127 13.01 10.13 -5.67
N SER A 128 13.75 9.81 -6.74
CA SER A 128 14.70 10.74 -7.37
C SER A 128 13.94 11.96 -7.90
N ARG A 129 14.45 13.17 -7.61
CA ARG A 129 13.75 14.46 -7.76
C ARG A 129 13.25 14.81 -9.18
N ASP A 130 13.53 13.98 -10.18
CA ASP A 130 13.31 14.29 -11.60
C ASP A 130 11.98 13.78 -12.20
N LEU A 131 11.13 13.07 -11.45
CA LEU A 131 9.97 12.38 -12.03
C LEU A 131 8.69 12.53 -11.18
N PHE A 132 8.00 13.68 -11.26
CA PHE A 132 6.63 13.80 -10.76
C PHE A 132 5.71 14.43 -11.81
N LEU A 133 4.91 13.58 -12.48
CA LEU A 133 3.75 14.00 -13.27
C LEU A 133 2.49 13.26 -12.78
N PRO A 134 1.30 13.89 -12.88
CA PRO A 134 0.09 13.49 -12.17
C PRO A 134 -0.54 12.20 -12.74
N PRO A 135 -1.35 11.48 -11.95
CA PRO A 135 -1.97 10.24 -12.39
C PRO A 135 -3.21 10.52 -13.26
N GLU A 136 -3.24 9.92 -14.44
CA GLU A 136 -4.49 9.68 -15.16
C GLU A 136 -4.57 8.21 -15.64
N LEU A 137 -5.68 7.59 -15.26
CA LEU A 137 -6.39 6.47 -15.88
C LEU A 137 -5.95 4.99 -15.71
N SER A 138 -6.94 4.21 -15.26
CA SER A 138 -7.25 2.78 -15.47
C SER A 138 -6.14 1.73 -15.39
N ILE A 139 -6.20 0.89 -14.35
CA ILE A 139 -5.45 -0.37 -14.26
C ILE A 139 -6.34 -1.54 -14.76
N PRO A 140 -5.94 -2.26 -15.81
CA PRO A 140 -6.54 -3.54 -16.16
C PRO A 140 -6.39 -4.54 -15.01
N SER A 141 -7.49 -5.19 -14.63
CA SER A 141 -7.64 -6.14 -13.52
C SER A 141 -6.73 -7.37 -13.53
N ARG A 142 -5.87 -7.57 -14.54
CA ARG A 142 -4.94 -8.71 -14.64
C ARG A 142 -3.51 -8.42 -14.12
N LYS A 143 -3.22 -7.19 -13.67
CA LYS A 143 -1.84 -6.72 -13.43
C LYS A 143 -1.44 -6.57 -11.95
N LEU A 144 -2.15 -7.25 -11.03
CA LEU A 144 -1.98 -7.01 -9.60
C LEU A 144 -0.65 -7.53 -9.03
N HIS A 145 0.07 -8.42 -9.71
CA HIS A 145 1.31 -9.00 -9.16
C HIS A 145 2.57 -8.17 -9.48
N VAL A 146 2.72 -7.67 -10.72
CA VAL A 146 3.97 -7.02 -11.16
C VAL A 146 4.13 -5.61 -10.57
N ILE A 147 3.06 -4.81 -10.54
CA ILE A 147 3.14 -3.39 -10.13
C ILE A 147 3.48 -3.23 -8.64
N PRO A 148 2.77 -3.90 -7.70
CA PRO A 148 3.07 -3.72 -6.28
C PRO A 148 4.43 -4.29 -5.89
N ALA A 149 4.93 -5.29 -6.62
CA ALA A 149 6.28 -5.83 -6.42
C ALA A 149 7.37 -4.76 -6.68
N GLY A 150 7.09 -3.76 -7.52
CA GLY A 150 7.93 -2.58 -7.69
C GLY A 150 8.22 -1.81 -6.41
N ALA A 151 7.44 -1.98 -5.33
CA ALA A 151 7.76 -1.42 -4.02
C ALA A 151 9.08 -1.94 -3.44
N HIS A 152 9.57 -3.10 -3.91
CA HIS A 152 10.87 -3.67 -3.55
C HIS A 152 12.07 -2.92 -4.16
N THR A 153 11.86 -1.83 -4.93
CA THR A 153 12.94 -0.88 -5.29
C THR A 153 13.60 -0.24 -4.05
N ILE A 154 12.91 -0.23 -2.90
CA ILE A 154 13.46 0.24 -1.63
C ILE A 154 13.34 -0.79 -0.51
N GLY A 155 14.22 -0.67 0.47
CA GLY A 155 14.15 -1.45 1.70
C GLY A 155 15.08 -2.67 1.68
N GLN A 156 14.87 -3.55 2.65
CA GLN A 156 15.78 -4.68 2.90
C GLN A 156 15.00 -5.90 3.38
N ALA A 157 15.45 -7.08 2.95
CA ALA A 157 14.99 -8.35 3.45
C ALA A 157 16.03 -8.99 4.37
N ARG A 158 15.57 -9.90 5.24
CA ARG A 158 16.44 -10.71 6.09
C ARG A 158 16.91 -11.96 5.34
N CYS A 159 18.11 -12.43 5.65
CA CYS A 159 18.74 -13.61 5.04
C CYS A 159 17.81 -14.82 5.01
N PHE A 160 17.04 -15.07 6.08
CA PHE A 160 16.10 -16.19 6.10
C PHE A 160 15.09 -16.19 4.93
N LEU A 161 14.71 -15.01 4.40
CA LEU A 161 13.73 -14.89 3.32
C LEU A 161 14.29 -15.25 1.94
N PHE A 162 15.60 -15.11 1.75
CA PHE A 162 16.24 -15.30 0.43
C PHE A 162 17.33 -16.36 0.43
N ARG A 163 17.68 -16.95 1.58
CA ARG A 163 18.72 -17.98 1.69
C ARG A 163 18.47 -19.14 0.74
N ALA A 164 17.26 -19.70 0.73
CA ALA A 164 16.93 -20.83 -0.14
C ALA A 164 17.25 -20.50 -1.60
N ARG A 165 16.86 -19.29 -2.06
CA ARG A 165 17.17 -18.83 -3.41
C ARG A 165 18.66 -18.72 -3.68
N VAL A 166 19.41 -18.05 -2.80
CA VAL A 166 20.85 -17.81 -3.00
C VAL A 166 21.67 -19.10 -3.09
N TYR A 167 21.21 -20.19 -2.48
CA TYR A 167 21.93 -21.47 -2.47
C TYR A 167 21.34 -22.51 -3.45
N ASN A 168 20.05 -22.47 -3.76
CA ASN A 168 19.37 -23.57 -4.46
C ASN A 168 18.74 -23.18 -5.81
N ASP A 169 18.44 -21.90 -6.04
CA ASP A 169 17.80 -21.49 -7.30
C ASP A 169 18.85 -21.40 -8.43
N THR A 170 18.41 -21.70 -9.65
CA THR A 170 19.26 -21.66 -10.86
C THR A 170 19.07 -20.38 -11.69
N ASN A 171 17.99 -19.64 -11.46
CA ASN A 171 17.65 -18.37 -12.12
C ASN A 171 18.14 -17.17 -11.29
N ILE A 172 19.43 -17.18 -10.95
CA ILE A 172 20.10 -16.11 -10.21
C ILE A 172 21.45 -15.86 -10.85
N ASP A 173 21.78 -14.58 -11.10
CA ASP A 173 23.10 -14.21 -11.56
C ASP A 173 24.17 -14.75 -10.59
N PRO A 174 25.14 -15.57 -11.04
CA PRO A 174 26.10 -16.21 -10.15
C PRO A 174 26.95 -15.22 -9.35
N SER A 175 27.30 -14.08 -9.95
CA SER A 175 28.10 -13.04 -9.27
C SER A 175 27.30 -12.36 -8.14
N PHE A 176 26.01 -12.14 -8.37
CA PHE A 176 25.08 -11.60 -7.39
C PHE A 176 24.77 -12.61 -6.27
N ALA A 177 24.61 -13.89 -6.61
CA ALA A 177 24.48 -14.95 -5.62
C ALA A 177 25.71 -14.98 -4.69
N LEU A 178 26.92 -14.95 -5.27
CA LEU A 178 28.17 -14.93 -4.51
C LEU A 178 28.29 -13.69 -3.60
N SER A 179 27.89 -12.51 -4.08
CA SER A 179 27.94 -11.29 -3.27
C SER A 179 26.99 -11.37 -2.07
N LEU A 180 25.79 -11.96 -2.23
CA LEU A 180 24.84 -12.15 -1.14
C LEU A 180 25.33 -13.17 -0.10
N ARG A 181 26.06 -14.21 -0.52
CA ARG A 181 26.60 -15.24 0.40
C ARG A 181 27.60 -14.68 1.41
N SER A 182 28.27 -13.56 1.09
CA SER A 182 29.18 -12.89 2.02
C SER A 182 28.50 -12.43 3.31
N ASN A 183 27.20 -12.06 3.24
CA ASN A 183 26.41 -11.58 4.36
C ASN A 183 25.24 -12.52 4.73
N CYS A 184 25.12 -13.66 4.05
CA CYS A 184 24.06 -14.63 4.26
C CYS A 184 24.64 -16.04 4.13
N SER A 185 25.14 -16.58 5.24
CA SER A 185 25.68 -17.93 5.34
C SER A 185 24.62 -19.00 5.03
N SER A 186 25.07 -20.18 4.63
CA SER A 186 24.22 -21.33 4.33
C SER A 186 23.43 -21.82 5.55
N SER A 187 23.90 -21.48 6.75
CA SER A 187 23.21 -21.70 8.02
C SER A 187 23.49 -20.55 8.99
N GLY A 188 22.53 -20.18 9.84
CA GLY A 188 22.65 -19.05 10.77
C GLY A 188 22.52 -17.69 10.09
N GLY A 189 22.75 -16.60 10.84
CA GLY A 189 22.68 -15.24 10.31
C GLY A 189 21.28 -14.81 9.83
N ASP A 190 20.19 -15.41 10.34
CA ASP A 190 18.82 -15.16 9.87
C ASP A 190 18.36 -13.70 9.98
N ASN A 191 19.04 -12.88 10.77
CA ASN A 191 18.75 -11.47 10.96
C ASN A 191 19.56 -10.55 10.03
N GLU A 192 20.60 -11.07 9.38
CA GLU A 192 21.40 -10.29 8.43
C GLU A 192 20.54 -9.80 7.28
N ARG A 193 20.85 -8.60 6.80
CA ARG A 193 19.99 -7.88 5.86
C ARG A 193 20.70 -7.60 4.56
N SER A 194 19.97 -7.74 3.47
CA SER A 194 20.39 -7.30 2.14
C SER A 194 19.35 -6.37 1.53
N PRO A 195 19.77 -5.37 0.75
CA PRO A 195 18.87 -4.53 -0.03
C PRO A 195 18.00 -5.35 -0.97
N LEU A 196 16.71 -5.00 -1.06
CA LEU A 196 15.79 -5.58 -2.05
C LEU A 196 16.16 -5.14 -3.48
N ASP A 197 16.68 -3.92 -3.61
CA ASP A 197 17.28 -3.38 -4.83
C ASP A 197 18.79 -3.22 -4.63
N SER A 198 19.58 -3.92 -5.45
CA SER A 198 21.04 -3.87 -5.36
C SER A 198 21.68 -2.68 -6.08
N THR A 199 20.93 -2.01 -6.97
CA THR A 199 21.41 -0.89 -7.78
C THR A 199 21.21 0.43 -7.04
N THR A 200 19.99 0.68 -6.54
CA THR A 200 19.65 1.93 -5.82
C THR A 200 18.90 1.66 -4.50
N PRO A 201 19.54 1.06 -3.48
CA PRO A 201 18.91 0.50 -2.26
C PRO A 201 17.92 1.39 -1.47
N THR A 202 17.98 2.71 -1.66
CA THR A 202 17.19 3.69 -0.91
C THR A 202 16.54 4.74 -1.81
N VAL A 203 16.51 4.55 -3.13
CA VAL A 203 15.83 5.42 -4.08
C VAL A 203 14.63 4.66 -4.62
N PHE A 204 13.49 5.33 -4.71
CA PHE A 204 12.31 4.72 -5.31
C PHE A 204 12.30 5.01 -6.81
N ASP A 205 12.69 4.02 -7.60
CA ASP A 205 12.83 4.09 -9.06
C ASP A 205 12.45 2.76 -9.72
N ASN A 206 12.80 2.57 -10.99
CA ASN A 206 12.50 1.36 -11.74
C ASN A 206 13.67 0.36 -11.81
N ASP A 207 14.77 0.57 -11.09
CA ASP A 207 15.94 -0.32 -11.12
C ASP A 207 15.62 -1.71 -10.55
N TYR A 208 14.59 -1.82 -9.70
CA TYR A 208 14.00 -3.11 -9.31
C TYR A 208 13.72 -3.98 -10.54
N TYR A 209 13.03 -3.44 -11.55
CA TYR A 209 12.69 -4.21 -12.75
C TYR A 209 13.93 -4.45 -13.63
N ALA A 210 14.86 -3.49 -13.69
CA ALA A 210 16.13 -3.68 -14.38
C ALA A 210 17.00 -4.77 -13.73
N ASN A 211 16.87 -4.99 -12.41
CA ASN A 211 17.51 -6.09 -11.70
C ASN A 211 16.87 -7.44 -12.07
N LEU A 212 15.54 -7.53 -12.17
CA LEU A 212 14.85 -8.76 -12.56
C LEU A 212 15.28 -9.25 -13.94
N VAL A 213 15.41 -8.33 -14.90
CA VAL A 213 15.89 -8.62 -16.27
C VAL A 213 17.32 -9.19 -16.29
N ARG A 214 18.12 -8.88 -15.26
CA ARG A 214 19.51 -9.36 -15.10
C ARG A 214 19.62 -10.55 -14.13
N GLU A 215 18.50 -11.18 -13.75
CA GLU A 215 18.44 -12.27 -12.75
C GLU A 215 18.95 -11.88 -11.35
N ARG A 216 18.82 -10.59 -11.01
CA ARG A 216 19.26 -9.99 -9.74
C ARG A 216 18.10 -9.62 -8.79
N GLY A 217 16.91 -10.21 -8.96
CA GLY A 217 15.86 -10.10 -7.93
C GLY A 217 16.34 -10.73 -6.62
N LEU A 218 16.06 -10.15 -5.45
CA LEU A 218 16.53 -10.71 -4.18
C LEU A 218 15.72 -11.94 -3.76
N LEU A 219 14.39 -11.80 -3.74
CA LEU A 219 13.49 -12.85 -3.27
C LEU A 219 13.15 -13.81 -4.41
N HIS A 220 12.86 -15.07 -4.07
CA HIS A 220 12.34 -16.04 -5.04
C HIS A 220 11.10 -15.50 -5.77
N THR A 221 10.15 -14.94 -5.03
CA THR A 221 8.92 -14.36 -5.58
C THR A 221 9.17 -13.18 -6.51
N ASP A 222 10.27 -12.43 -6.35
CA ASP A 222 10.62 -11.34 -7.26
C ASP A 222 11.04 -11.91 -8.61
N GLN A 223 11.93 -12.90 -8.59
CA GLN A 223 12.46 -13.46 -9.83
C GLN A 223 11.41 -14.30 -10.60
N GLN A 224 10.38 -14.82 -9.93
CA GLN A 224 9.25 -15.46 -10.61
C GLN A 224 8.48 -14.51 -11.57
N LEU A 225 8.63 -13.19 -11.45
CA LEU A 225 8.04 -12.24 -12.38
C LEU A 225 8.78 -12.19 -13.74
N PHE A 226 10.01 -12.69 -13.79
CA PHE A 226 10.86 -12.69 -14.99
C PHE A 226 11.67 -13.99 -15.10
N MET A 227 11.09 -14.98 -15.79
CA MET A 227 11.61 -16.35 -15.91
C MET A 227 12.13 -16.68 -17.33
N ASN A 228 12.29 -15.67 -18.20
CA ASN A 228 12.71 -15.80 -19.60
C ASN A 228 11.81 -16.72 -20.46
N GLY A 229 10.52 -16.80 -20.14
CA GLY A 229 9.51 -17.62 -20.83
C GLY A 229 8.59 -16.85 -21.79
N GLY A 230 8.73 -15.52 -21.93
CA GLY A 230 7.98 -14.71 -22.89
C GLY A 230 6.52 -14.39 -22.51
N GLY A 231 6.16 -14.51 -21.23
CA GLY A 231 4.81 -14.29 -20.73
C GLY A 231 4.40 -12.82 -20.57
N SER A 232 3.11 -12.58 -20.26
CA SER A 232 2.56 -11.24 -20.03
C SER A 232 3.17 -10.52 -18.82
N MET A 233 3.64 -11.25 -17.80
CA MET A 233 4.37 -10.67 -16.67
C MET A 233 5.73 -10.13 -17.09
N GLU A 234 6.45 -10.85 -17.95
CA GLU A 234 7.79 -10.46 -18.40
C GLU A 234 7.78 -9.25 -19.32
N SER A 235 6.78 -9.16 -20.21
CA SER A 235 6.59 -7.98 -21.05
C SER A 235 6.29 -6.74 -20.21
N GLN A 236 5.57 -6.91 -19.09
CA GLN A 236 5.29 -5.83 -18.15
C GLN A 236 6.54 -5.43 -17.35
N VAL A 237 7.30 -6.40 -16.80
CA VAL A 237 8.60 -6.13 -16.15
C VAL A 237 9.52 -5.37 -17.10
N SER A 238 9.64 -5.84 -18.35
CA SER A 238 10.46 -5.19 -19.36
C SER A 238 9.98 -3.78 -19.73
N SER A 239 8.67 -3.55 -19.70
CA SER A 239 8.08 -2.23 -19.94
C SER A 239 8.45 -1.25 -18.83
N TYR A 240 8.39 -1.67 -17.56
CA TYR A 240 8.79 -0.82 -16.43
C TYR A 240 10.30 -0.62 -16.35
N ALA A 241 11.10 -1.64 -16.64
CA ALA A 241 12.56 -1.53 -16.71
C ALA A 241 13.01 -0.46 -17.74
N ARG A 242 12.26 -0.30 -18.85
CA ARG A 242 12.57 0.68 -19.90
C ARG A 242 11.89 2.04 -19.76
N ASN A 243 10.88 2.16 -18.89
CA ASN A 243 10.07 3.37 -18.79
C ASN A 243 9.66 3.65 -17.33
N SER A 244 10.47 4.48 -16.67
CA SER A 244 10.26 4.91 -15.29
C SER A 244 8.96 5.70 -15.10
N ALA A 245 8.61 6.59 -16.04
CA ALA A 245 7.37 7.35 -15.99
C ALA A 245 6.13 6.44 -16.00
N LYS A 246 6.16 5.38 -16.83
CA LYS A 246 5.09 4.38 -16.86
C LYS A 246 5.00 3.62 -15.54
N PHE A 247 6.13 3.21 -14.97
CA PHE A 247 6.15 2.56 -13.66
C PHE A 247 5.51 3.46 -12.60
N PHE A 248 5.92 4.73 -12.50
CA PHE A 248 5.39 5.62 -11.48
C PHE A 248 3.91 5.91 -11.62
N SER A 249 3.42 6.14 -12.85
CA SER A 249 1.99 6.37 -13.10
C SER A 249 1.14 5.14 -12.71
N ASP A 250 1.56 3.95 -13.14
CA ASP A 250 0.87 2.70 -12.84
C ASP A 250 0.95 2.37 -11.33
N PHE A 251 2.10 2.63 -10.69
CA PHE A 251 2.30 2.40 -9.25
C PHE A 251 1.42 3.34 -8.41
N ALA A 252 1.38 4.64 -8.73
CA ALA A 252 0.50 5.59 -8.05
C ALA A 252 -0.97 5.15 -8.13
N SER A 253 -1.41 4.72 -9.31
CA SER A 253 -2.76 4.19 -9.53
C SER A 253 -3.02 2.92 -8.72
N ALA A 254 -2.03 2.02 -8.62
CA ALA A 254 -2.14 0.79 -7.85
C ALA A 254 -2.24 1.07 -6.35
N MET A 255 -1.50 2.05 -5.84
CA MET A 255 -1.55 2.47 -4.44
C MET A 255 -2.91 3.07 -4.06
N VAL A 256 -3.50 3.91 -4.93
CA VAL A 256 -4.86 4.43 -4.71
C VAL A 256 -5.88 3.30 -4.67
N LYS A 257 -5.79 2.35 -5.62
CA LYS A 257 -6.66 1.17 -5.66
C LYS A 257 -6.51 0.30 -4.40
N MET A 258 -5.28 0.10 -3.94
CA MET A 258 -4.98 -0.66 -2.72
C MET A 258 -5.58 0.00 -1.48
N GLY A 259 -5.45 1.33 -1.35
CA GLY A 259 -6.09 2.08 -0.26
C GLY A 259 -7.62 2.09 -0.30
N SER A 260 -8.21 1.66 -1.41
CA SER A 260 -9.67 1.58 -1.60
C SER A 260 -10.22 0.16 -1.36
N ILE A 261 -9.41 -0.77 -0.85
CA ILE A 261 -9.85 -2.13 -0.50
C ILE A 261 -10.66 -2.08 0.79
N SER A 262 -11.97 -2.31 0.68
CA SER A 262 -12.92 -2.45 1.80
C SER A 262 -12.77 -1.42 2.93
N PRO A 263 -12.73 -0.11 2.63
CA PRO A 263 -12.58 0.91 3.66
C PRO A 263 -13.81 0.95 4.58
N LEU A 264 -13.59 1.15 5.88
CA LEU A 264 -14.66 1.50 6.81
C LEU A 264 -14.97 2.98 6.66
N THR A 265 -16.21 3.30 6.31
CA THR A 265 -16.62 4.67 5.98
C THR A 265 -17.92 5.06 6.68
N GLY A 266 -18.18 6.37 6.76
CA GLY A 266 -19.37 6.90 7.44
C GLY A 266 -19.30 6.65 8.95
N SER A 267 -20.34 6.00 9.49
CA SER A 267 -20.42 5.63 10.92
C SER A 267 -19.84 4.24 11.23
N THR A 268 -19.27 3.55 10.24
CA THR A 268 -18.69 2.21 10.45
C THR A 268 -17.27 2.33 11.02
N GLY A 269 -16.99 1.62 12.11
CA GLY A 269 -15.68 1.64 12.77
C GLY A 269 -15.55 2.75 13.82
N GLU A 270 -14.33 3.21 14.05
CA GLU A 270 -14.02 4.25 15.05
C GLU A 270 -12.82 5.11 14.62
N ILE A 271 -12.79 6.36 15.11
CA ILE A 271 -11.58 7.18 15.06
C ILE A 271 -10.81 6.96 16.37
N ARG A 272 -9.85 6.04 16.34
CA ARG A 272 -9.01 5.72 17.51
C ARG A 272 -8.22 6.93 17.95
N ILE A 273 -8.10 7.18 19.26
CA ILE A 273 -7.18 8.18 19.82
C ILE A 273 -5.74 7.63 19.85
N ASN A 274 -5.60 6.32 20.05
CA ASN A 274 -4.32 5.61 20.04
C ASN A 274 -4.36 4.49 19.00
N CYS A 275 -3.48 4.52 18.01
CA CYS A 275 -3.50 3.55 16.90
C CYS A 275 -3.19 2.10 17.32
N ARG A 276 -2.77 1.87 18.57
CA ARG A 276 -2.43 0.54 19.09
C ARG A 276 -3.56 -0.17 19.81
N LYS A 277 -4.66 0.52 20.13
CA LYS A 277 -5.78 -0.06 20.88
C LYS A 277 -7.11 0.53 20.42
N ILE A 278 -8.18 -0.22 20.62
CA ILE A 278 -9.55 0.30 20.52
C ILE A 278 -9.79 1.36 21.60
N ASN A 279 -10.71 2.29 21.34
CA ASN A 279 -11.07 3.34 22.31
C ASN A 279 -11.69 2.76 23.58
#